data_AF-A0A392N2Z7-F1
#
_entry.id   AF-A0A392N2Z7-F1
#
_cell.length_a   1.000
_cell.length_b   1.000
_cell.length_c   1.000
_cell.angle_alpha   90.00
_cell.angle_beta   90.00
_cell.angle_gamma   90.00
#
_symmetry.space_group_name_H-M   'P 1'
#
loop_
_entity.id
_entity.type
_entity.pdbx_description
1 polymer ?
#
loop_
_entity_poly.entity_id
_entity_poly.type
_entity_poly.pdbx_seq_one_letter_code
_entity_poly.pdbx_strand_id
1 'polypeptide(L)'
;LENGLVEAVAVLISKMPRLRPESAVGNLGECFKSKPDFTKAWEKWRSQITKLDCSPYWIQCDNQQTREGLRNMLQVMLGNTESLCTASCYWIELYVSHFLYIRPFTTGIESMYNLAQKCIQLKPPTGTHRLTGLMIGILAENMEVVLAEISREFGPW
;
A
#
# COMPACT_ATOMS: atom_id res chain seq x y z
N LEU A 1 -4.94 -29.22 1.77
CA LEU A 1 -3.81 -28.45 1.19
C LEU A 1 -4.23 -27.04 0.77
N GLU A 2 -5.43 -26.84 0.21
CA GLU A 2 -6.02 -25.51 -0.01
C GLU A 2 -5.99 -24.64 1.26
N ASN A 3 -6.39 -25.21 2.41
CA ASN A 3 -6.26 -24.56 3.72
C ASN A 3 -4.83 -24.10 4.02
N GLY A 4 -3.80 -24.85 3.59
CA GLY A 4 -2.41 -24.50 3.81
C GLY A 4 -1.94 -23.29 2.99
N LEU A 5 -2.43 -23.12 1.74
CA LEU A 5 -2.14 -21.93 0.95
C LEU A 5 -2.86 -20.69 1.53
N VAL A 6 -4.12 -20.85 1.92
CA VAL A 6 -4.90 -19.79 2.57
C VAL A 6 -4.22 -19.36 3.87
N GLU A 7 -3.84 -20.31 4.73
CA GLU A 7 -3.11 -20.06 5.97
C GLU A 7 -1.76 -19.39 5.70
N ALA A 8 -1.00 -19.84 4.71
CA ALA A 8 0.29 -19.24 4.37
C ALA A 8 0.15 -17.77 3.94
N VAL A 9 -0.84 -17.46 3.09
CA VAL A 9 -1.13 -16.08 2.69
C VAL A 9 -1.61 -15.26 3.89
N ALA A 10 -2.50 -15.79 4.72
CA ALA A 10 -2.97 -15.12 5.93
C ALA A 10 -1.82 -14.79 6.90
N VAL A 11 -0.87 -15.71 7.08
CA VAL A 11 0.34 -15.49 7.90
C VAL A 11 1.22 -14.39 7.31
N LEU A 12 1.38 -14.31 5.98
CA LEU A 12 2.13 -13.23 5.35
C LEU A 12 1.46 -11.87 5.60
N ILE A 13 0.13 -11.79 5.47
CA ILE A 13 -0.63 -10.57 5.76
C ILE A 13 -0.49 -10.18 7.24
N SER A 14 -0.62 -11.15 8.15
CA SER A 14 -0.52 -10.90 9.59
C SER A 14 0.88 -10.48 10.05
N LYS A 15 1.91 -10.78 9.26
CA LYS A 15 3.31 -10.45 9.54
C LYS A 15 3.85 -9.26 8.75
N MET A 16 2.99 -8.52 8.05
CA MET A 16 3.41 -7.33 7.31
C MET A 16 4.19 -6.36 8.22
N PRO A 17 5.45 -6.01 7.90
CA PRO A 17 6.24 -5.10 8.73
C PRO A 17 5.66 -3.69 8.76
N ARG A 18 5.71 -3.06 9.93
CA ARG A 18 5.22 -1.69 10.17
C ARG A 18 6.25 -0.88 10.95
N LEU A 19 6.61 0.30 10.44
CA LEU A 19 7.46 1.25 11.17
C LEU A 19 6.57 2.09 12.10
N ARG A 20 6.51 1.72 13.39
CA ARG A 20 5.67 2.37 14.41
C ARG A 20 6.19 1.99 15.82
N PRO A 21 5.97 2.81 16.86
CA PRO A 21 6.05 2.36 18.25
C PRO A 21 5.23 1.09 18.52
N GLU A 22 5.53 0.39 19.63
CA GLU A 22 4.89 -0.88 20.00
C GLU A 22 3.37 -0.85 19.86
N SER A 23 2.83 -1.93 19.30
CA SER A 23 1.39 -2.11 19.12
C SER A 23 0.83 -3.02 20.21
N ALA A 24 -0.42 -2.78 20.59
CA ALA A 24 -1.14 -3.68 21.49
C ALA A 24 -1.17 -5.13 20.96
N VAL A 25 -1.16 -6.08 21.90
CA VAL A 25 -1.27 -7.52 21.61
C VAL A 25 -2.56 -7.77 20.83
N GLY A 26 -2.46 -8.42 19.66
CA GLY A 26 -3.60 -8.77 18.80
C GLY A 26 -3.74 -7.96 17.51
N ASN A 27 -2.94 -6.91 17.30
CA ASN A 27 -2.96 -6.17 16.04
C ASN A 27 -2.17 -6.88 14.92
N LEU A 28 -2.65 -6.75 13.68
CA LEU A 28 -1.99 -7.29 12.50
C LEU A 28 -0.70 -6.52 12.17
N GLY A 29 0.33 -7.26 11.78
CA GLY A 29 1.64 -6.75 11.38
C GLY A 29 2.67 -6.78 12.51
N GLU A 30 3.94 -6.78 12.13
CA GLU A 30 5.06 -6.76 13.07
C GLU A 30 5.61 -5.33 13.17
N CYS A 31 5.65 -4.77 14.39
CA CYS A 31 6.11 -3.40 14.62
C CYS A 31 7.62 -3.31 14.83
N PHE A 32 8.24 -2.35 14.15
CA PHE A 32 9.66 -2.05 14.26
C PHE A 32 9.84 -0.58 14.64
N LYS A 33 10.74 -0.32 15.59
CA LYS A 33 11.02 1.04 16.10
C LYS A 33 12.09 1.76 15.27
N SER A 34 13.00 1.01 14.66
CA SER A 34 14.12 1.55 13.90
C SER A 34 13.93 1.34 12.41
N LYS A 35 14.39 2.31 11.60
CA LYS A 35 14.40 2.20 10.15
C LYS A 35 15.23 1.00 9.65
N PRO A 36 16.44 0.71 10.17
CA PRO A 36 17.22 -0.45 9.74
C PRO A 36 16.51 -1.79 9.98
N ASP A 37 15.92 -1.99 11.18
CA ASP A 37 15.24 -3.24 11.51
C ASP A 37 13.99 -3.43 10.65
N PHE A 38 13.21 -2.36 10.44
CA PHE A 38 12.08 -2.36 9.54
C PHE A 38 12.49 -2.74 8.11
N THR A 39 13.53 -2.13 7.55
CA THR A 39 13.96 -2.41 6.17
C THR A 39 14.34 -3.88 6.01
N LYS A 40 15.14 -4.41 6.95
CA LYS A 40 15.53 -5.82 6.96
C LYS A 40 14.31 -6.76 7.04
N ALA A 41 13.35 -6.43 7.89
CA ALA A 41 12.11 -7.21 8.02
C ALA A 41 11.24 -7.13 6.76
N TRP A 42 11.09 -5.96 6.16
CA TRP A 42 10.32 -5.72 4.94
C TRP A 42 10.90 -6.47 3.74
N GLU A 43 12.23 -6.46 3.57
CA GLU A 43 12.92 -7.24 2.54
C GLU A 43 12.74 -8.75 2.75
N LYS A 44 12.88 -9.21 3.99
CA LYS A 44 12.65 -10.62 4.35
C LYS A 44 11.21 -11.04 4.07
N TRP A 45 10.24 -10.22 4.47
CA TRP A 45 8.82 -10.45 4.23
C TRP A 45 8.51 -10.53 2.74
N ARG A 46 9.02 -9.60 1.93
CA ARG A 46 8.93 -9.67 0.46
C ARG A 46 9.52 -10.96 -0.11
N SER A 47 10.70 -11.37 0.36
CA SER A 47 11.32 -12.63 -0.07
C SER A 47 10.44 -13.84 0.23
N GLN A 48 9.74 -13.86 1.37
CA GLN A 48 8.79 -14.93 1.70
C GLN A 48 7.58 -14.94 0.77
N ILE A 49 7.05 -13.77 0.40
CA ILE A 49 5.95 -13.66 -0.58
C ILE A 49 6.42 -14.19 -1.93
N THR A 50 7.60 -13.80 -2.43
CA THR A 50 8.16 -14.29 -3.70
C THR A 50 8.36 -15.81 -3.67
N LYS A 51 8.87 -16.37 -2.57
CA LYS A 51 9.01 -17.82 -2.41
C LYS A 51 7.67 -18.55 -2.48
N LEU A 52 6.63 -17.99 -1.85
CA LEU A 52 5.29 -18.56 -1.92
C LEU A 52 4.73 -18.45 -3.34
N ASP A 53 4.88 -17.31 -4.01
CA ASP A 53 4.44 -17.10 -5.40
C ASP A 53 5.10 -18.09 -6.37
N CYS A 54 6.37 -18.44 -6.18
CA CYS A 54 7.07 -19.45 -6.99
C CYS A 54 6.83 -20.90 -6.54
N SER A 55 5.97 -21.15 -5.56
CA SER A 55 5.80 -22.48 -4.96
C SER A 55 5.13 -23.51 -5.89
N PRO A 56 5.52 -24.81 -5.86
CA PRO A 56 4.77 -25.84 -6.58
C PRO A 56 3.39 -26.13 -5.96
N TYR A 57 3.12 -25.70 -4.72
CA TYR A 57 1.85 -25.98 -4.03
C TYR A 57 0.63 -25.39 -4.75
N TRP A 58 0.80 -24.40 -5.63
CA TRP A 58 -0.28 -23.85 -6.45
C TRP A 58 -0.91 -24.84 -7.43
N ILE A 59 -0.11 -25.81 -7.92
CA ILE A 59 -0.59 -26.85 -8.84
C ILE A 59 -1.57 -27.78 -8.13
N GLN A 60 -1.41 -27.93 -6.81
CA GLN A 60 -2.23 -28.80 -5.96
C GLN A 60 -3.48 -28.11 -5.41
N CYS A 61 -3.74 -26.86 -5.82
CA CYS A 61 -4.95 -26.13 -5.48
C CYS A 61 -5.95 -26.29 -6.63
N ASP A 62 -6.90 -27.21 -6.46
CA ASP A 62 -7.91 -27.55 -7.47
C ASP A 62 -9.00 -26.47 -7.59
N ASN A 63 -9.26 -25.74 -6.50
CA ASN A 63 -10.21 -24.63 -6.52
C ASN A 63 -9.60 -23.43 -7.26
N GLN A 64 -10.01 -23.25 -8.51
CA GLN A 64 -9.52 -22.19 -9.39
C GLN A 64 -9.77 -20.79 -8.80
N GLN A 65 -10.96 -20.54 -8.23
CA GLN A 65 -11.31 -19.22 -7.71
C GLN A 65 -10.44 -18.86 -6.49
N THR A 66 -10.25 -19.80 -5.56
CA THR A 66 -9.34 -19.61 -4.42
C THR A 66 -7.92 -19.36 -4.92
N ARG A 67 -7.43 -20.17 -5.85
CA ARG A 67 -6.08 -20.05 -6.40
C ARG A 67 -5.84 -18.68 -7.04
N GLU A 68 -6.75 -18.23 -7.89
CA GLU A 68 -6.67 -16.92 -8.55
C GLU A 68 -6.78 -15.77 -7.55
N GLY A 69 -7.71 -15.85 -6.60
CA GLY A 69 -7.87 -14.84 -5.55
C GLY A 69 -6.59 -14.69 -4.70
N LEU A 70 -6.01 -15.79 -4.24
CA LEU A 70 -4.76 -15.78 -3.47
C LEU A 70 -3.57 -15.27 -4.31
N ARG A 71 -3.48 -15.66 -5.58
CA ARG A 71 -2.44 -15.16 -6.50
C ARG A 71 -2.55 -13.66 -6.69
N ASN A 72 -3.74 -13.14 -6.88
CA ASN A 72 -3.97 -11.69 -6.98
C ASN A 72 -3.54 -10.97 -5.70
N MET A 73 -3.83 -11.53 -4.53
CA MET A 73 -3.33 -10.98 -3.24
C MET A 73 -1.81 -10.96 -3.18
N LEU A 74 -1.12 -12.01 -3.64
CA LEU A 74 0.34 -12.03 -3.69
C LEU A 74 0.90 -10.95 -4.62
N GLN A 75 0.29 -10.77 -5.80
CA GLN A 75 0.74 -9.75 -6.75
C GLN A 75 0.57 -8.34 -6.18
N VAL A 76 -0.52 -8.07 -5.45
CA VAL A 76 -0.68 -6.84 -4.67
C VAL A 76 0.45 -6.68 -3.64
N MET A 77 0.72 -7.71 -2.82
CA MET A 77 1.77 -7.64 -1.79
C MET A 77 3.19 -7.53 -2.36
N LEU A 78 3.44 -8.05 -3.57
CA LEU A 78 4.69 -7.89 -4.30
C LEU A 78 4.85 -6.50 -4.95
N GLY A 79 3.80 -5.70 -4.94
CA GLY A 79 3.79 -4.37 -5.52
C GLY A 79 3.66 -4.36 -7.05
N ASN A 80 3.00 -5.37 -7.64
CA ASN A 80 2.67 -5.36 -9.06
C ASN A 80 1.75 -4.17 -9.36
N THR A 81 2.21 -3.22 -10.17
CA THR A 81 1.51 -1.94 -10.41
C THR A 81 0.14 -2.12 -11.06
N GLU A 82 -0.03 -3.11 -11.93
CA GLU A 82 -1.32 -3.41 -12.56
C GLU A 82 -2.29 -3.99 -11.54
N SER A 83 -1.83 -4.94 -10.73
CA SER A 83 -2.64 -5.53 -9.65
C SER A 83 -3.04 -4.49 -8.61
N LEU A 84 -2.14 -3.58 -8.23
CA LEU A 84 -2.44 -2.46 -7.34
C LEU A 84 -3.47 -1.50 -7.94
N CYS A 85 -3.34 -1.19 -9.24
CA CYS A 85 -4.29 -0.35 -9.96
C CYS A 85 -5.67 -1.01 -10.01
N THR A 86 -5.75 -2.31 -10.29
CA THR A 86 -7.02 -3.06 -10.30
C THR A 86 -7.63 -3.17 -8.91
N ALA A 87 -6.82 -3.34 -7.87
CA ALA A 87 -7.28 -3.51 -6.48
C ALA A 87 -7.66 -2.19 -5.78
N SER A 88 -7.39 -1.02 -6.38
CA SER A 88 -7.70 0.29 -5.81
C SER A 88 -8.83 0.99 -6.57
N CYS A 89 -9.70 1.66 -5.82
CA CYS A 89 -10.79 2.47 -6.37
C CYS A 89 -10.38 3.94 -6.51
N TYR A 90 -9.64 4.47 -5.54
CA TYR A 90 -9.26 5.89 -5.49
C TYR A 90 -7.75 6.09 -5.66
N TRP A 91 -7.35 7.24 -6.21
CA TRP A 91 -5.95 7.59 -6.40
C TRP A 91 -5.15 7.54 -5.08
N ILE A 92 -5.78 7.87 -3.95
CA ILE A 92 -5.11 7.86 -2.64
C ILE A 92 -4.84 6.44 -2.15
N GLU A 93 -5.72 5.49 -2.45
CA GLU A 93 -5.48 4.07 -2.14
C GLU A 93 -4.30 3.55 -2.95
N LEU A 94 -4.28 3.86 -4.26
CA LEU A 94 -3.15 3.54 -5.12
C LEU A 94 -1.86 4.19 -4.61
N TYR A 95 -1.91 5.48 -4.29
CA TYR A 95 -0.78 6.24 -3.75
C TYR A 95 -0.21 5.62 -2.46
N VAL A 96 -1.07 5.28 -1.49
CA VAL A 96 -0.65 4.62 -0.25
C VAL A 96 -0.09 3.23 -0.53
N SER A 97 -0.67 2.48 -1.47
CA SER A 97 -0.21 1.13 -1.83
C SER A 97 1.22 1.12 -2.37
N HIS A 98 1.66 2.18 -3.06
CA HIS A 98 3.05 2.32 -3.48
C HIS A 98 4.01 2.32 -2.28
N PHE A 99 3.67 2.98 -1.18
CA PHE A 99 4.50 2.97 0.02
C PHE A 99 4.44 1.64 0.76
N LEU A 100 3.27 1.01 0.80
CA LEU A 100 3.11 -0.27 1.48
C LEU A 100 3.87 -1.41 0.76
N TYR A 101 3.75 -1.47 -0.56
CA TYR A 101 4.12 -2.66 -1.34
C TYR A 101 5.23 -2.45 -2.36
N ILE A 102 5.59 -1.22 -2.75
CA ILE A 102 6.66 -0.99 -3.74
C ILE A 102 7.90 -0.41 -3.08
N ARG A 103 7.74 0.68 -2.34
CA ARG A 103 8.86 1.41 -1.75
C ARG A 103 8.44 2.14 -0.47
N PRO A 104 8.78 1.61 0.72
CA PRO A 104 8.30 2.16 1.99
C PRO A 104 8.93 3.50 2.39
N PHE A 105 9.97 3.94 1.68
CA PHE A 105 10.63 5.22 1.91
C PHE A 105 10.72 6.06 0.64
N THR A 106 10.35 7.32 0.77
CA THR A 106 10.45 8.32 -0.29
C THR A 106 11.92 8.65 -0.57
N THR A 107 12.21 9.11 -1.78
CA THR A 107 13.54 9.66 -2.15
C THR A 107 13.61 11.17 -2.05
N GLY A 108 12.50 11.81 -1.68
CA GLY A 108 12.32 13.26 -1.68
C GLY A 108 10.84 13.63 -1.85
N ILE A 109 10.52 14.90 -1.71
CA ILE A 109 9.16 15.41 -1.84
C ILE A 109 8.71 15.49 -3.29
N GLU A 110 9.59 15.90 -4.20
CA GLU A 110 9.30 15.93 -5.63
C GLU A 110 8.85 14.56 -6.15
N SER A 111 9.45 13.47 -5.63
CA SER A 111 9.03 12.12 -6.00
C SER A 111 7.67 11.73 -5.40
N MET A 112 7.30 12.28 -4.23
CA MET A 112 5.97 12.11 -3.65
C MET A 112 4.90 12.82 -4.48
N TYR A 113 5.13 14.07 -4.88
CA TYR A 113 4.20 14.81 -5.73
C TYR A 113 4.03 14.15 -7.10
N ASN A 114 5.14 13.78 -7.75
CA ASN A 114 5.11 13.12 -9.05
C ASN A 114 4.40 11.76 -9.00
N LEU A 115 4.55 11.02 -7.89
CA LEU A 115 3.81 9.78 -7.68
C LEU A 115 2.31 10.04 -7.52
N ALA A 116 1.92 11.07 -6.77
CA ALA A 116 0.51 11.44 -6.60
C ALA A 116 -0.13 11.82 -7.94
N GLN A 117 0.56 12.63 -8.76
CA GLN A 117 0.10 12.99 -10.11
C GLN A 117 -0.13 11.75 -10.99
N LYS A 118 0.80 10.79 -10.98
CA LYS A 118 0.63 9.51 -11.70
C LYS A 118 -0.59 8.72 -11.20
N CYS A 119 -0.80 8.65 -9.88
CA CYS A 119 -1.94 7.95 -9.31
C CYS A 119 -3.26 8.62 -9.70
N ILE A 120 -3.32 9.96 -9.71
CA ILE A 120 -4.48 10.76 -10.14
C ILE A 120 -4.78 10.53 -11.62
N GLN A 121 -3.75 10.47 -12.47
CA GLN A 121 -3.94 10.18 -13.90
C GLN A 121 -4.56 8.79 -14.13
N LEU A 122 -4.14 7.79 -13.35
CA LEU A 122 -4.66 6.42 -13.45
C LEU A 122 -6.04 6.26 -12.80
N LYS A 123 -6.33 7.03 -11.76
CA LYS A 123 -7.58 6.98 -10.98
C LYS A 123 -8.13 8.40 -10.79
N PRO A 124 -8.63 9.05 -11.86
CA PRO A 124 -9.09 10.42 -11.80
C PRO A 124 -10.23 10.56 -10.78
N PRO A 125 -10.20 11.58 -9.90
CA PRO A 125 -11.26 11.82 -8.95
C PRO A 125 -12.61 11.98 -9.66
N THR A 126 -13.63 11.26 -9.21
CA THR A 126 -15.00 11.39 -9.69
C THR A 126 -15.64 12.65 -9.08
N GLY A 127 -15.28 13.80 -9.63
CA GLY A 127 -15.75 15.13 -9.19
C GLY A 127 -14.70 15.92 -8.42
N THR A 128 -15.02 17.19 -8.16
CA THR A 128 -14.19 18.12 -7.37
C THR A 128 -14.33 17.80 -5.88
N HIS A 129 -13.80 16.64 -5.46
CA HIS A 129 -13.67 16.35 -4.04
C HIS A 129 -12.61 17.28 -3.46
N ARG A 130 -13.05 18.24 -2.65
CA ARG A 130 -12.27 19.43 -2.28
C ARG A 130 -11.05 19.12 -1.40
N LEU A 131 -11.11 18.03 -0.62
CA LEU A 131 -9.96 17.46 0.09
C LEU A 131 -8.80 17.06 -0.85
N THR A 132 -9.10 16.71 -2.10
CA THR A 132 -8.07 16.36 -3.09
C THR A 132 -7.17 17.56 -3.38
N GLY A 133 -7.74 18.77 -3.51
CA GLY A 133 -6.96 19.99 -3.73
C GLY A 133 -6.02 20.27 -2.56
N LEU A 134 -6.53 20.16 -1.32
CA LEU A 134 -5.73 20.30 -0.12
C LEU A 134 -4.57 19.29 -0.06
N MET A 135 -4.85 18.01 -0.31
CA MET A 135 -3.84 16.96 -0.29
C MET A 135 -2.77 17.16 -1.36
N ILE A 136 -3.16 17.57 -2.57
CA ILE A 136 -2.22 17.89 -3.66
C ILE A 136 -1.35 19.08 -3.25
N GLY A 137 -1.94 20.12 -2.66
CA GLY A 137 -1.20 21.29 -2.15
C GLY A 137 -0.17 20.90 -1.09
N ILE A 138 -0.52 20.03 -0.14
CA ILE A 138 0.40 19.48 0.87
C ILE A 138 1.54 18.72 0.21
N LEU A 139 1.22 17.80 -0.71
CA LEU A 139 2.23 16.99 -1.41
C LEU A 139 3.14 17.81 -2.33
N ALA A 140 2.66 18.94 -2.83
CA ALA A 140 3.41 19.91 -3.62
C ALA A 140 4.19 20.93 -2.77
N GLU A 141 4.05 20.89 -1.44
CA GLU A 141 4.55 21.93 -0.51
C GLU A 141 4.11 23.35 -0.88
N ASN A 142 2.93 23.49 -1.49
CA ASN A 142 2.36 24.79 -1.83
C ASN A 142 1.48 25.31 -0.68
N MET A 143 2.11 26.05 0.22
CA MET A 143 1.43 26.61 1.40
C MET A 143 0.28 27.56 1.04
N GLU A 144 0.42 28.35 -0.04
CA GLU A 144 -0.63 29.28 -0.46
C GLU A 144 -1.91 28.53 -0.86
N VAL A 145 -1.77 27.47 -1.65
CA VAL A 145 -2.89 26.60 -2.03
C VAL A 145 -3.50 25.94 -0.79
N VAL A 146 -2.67 25.44 0.13
CA VAL A 146 -3.16 24.82 1.37
C VAL A 146 -3.97 25.81 2.21
N LEU A 147 -3.47 27.03 2.41
CA LEU A 147 -4.17 28.06 3.18
C LEU A 147 -5.46 28.52 2.49
N ALA A 148 -5.45 28.68 1.17
CA ALA A 148 -6.62 29.03 0.40
C ALA A 148 -7.70 27.95 0.49
N GLU A 149 -7.33 26.68 0.32
CA GLU A 149 -8.24 25.54 0.44
C GLU A 149 -8.80 25.41 1.86
N ILE A 150 -7.96 25.55 2.90
CA ILE A 150 -8.43 25.47 4.29
C ILE A 150 -9.42 26.60 4.61
N SER A 151 -9.05 27.84 4.27
CA SER A 151 -9.90 29.02 4.53
C SER A 151 -11.23 28.93 3.81
N ARG A 152 -11.23 28.39 2.58
CA ARG A 152 -12.42 28.21 1.76
C ARG A 152 -13.34 27.10 2.28
N GLU A 153 -12.77 26.02 2.83
CA GLU A 153 -13.53 24.80 3.16
C GLU A 153 -13.92 24.69 4.63
N PHE A 154 -13.00 25.03 5.54
CA PHE A 154 -13.21 24.85 6.97
C PHE A 154 -13.61 26.16 7.67
N GLY A 155 -13.41 27.30 6.99
CA GLY A 155 -13.69 28.62 7.54
C GLY A 155 -12.72 29.01 8.67
N PRO A 156 -12.88 30.22 9.23
CA PRO A 156 -12.18 30.59 10.46
C PRO A 156 -12.66 29.72 11.64
N TRP A 157 -11.74 29.44 12.57
CA TRP A 157 -12.02 28.76 13.84
C TRP A 157 -12.93 29.58 14.75
#